data_AF-A0A5K1GVX2-F1
#
_entry.id   AF-A0A5K1GVX2-F1
#
_cell.length_a   1.000
_cell.length_b   1.000
_cell.length_c   1.000
_cell.angle_alpha   90.00
_cell.angle_beta   90.00
_cell.angle_gamma   90.00
#
_symmetry.space_group_name_H-M   'P 1'
#
loop_
_entity.id
_entity.type
_entity.pdbx_description
1 polymer ?
#
loop_
_entity_poly.entity_id
_entity_poly.type
_entity_poly.pdbx_seq_one_letter_code
_entity_poly.pdbx_strand_id
1 'polypeptide(L)'
;IVNHGMPGALVENMLRIARNFFRLPIEEKMKLYSDDPSKKLRLSTSFNVKKETVNNWRDYLRLHCHPLEEFIHEWPTNPPDF
;
A
#
# COMPACT_ATOMS: atom_id res chain seq x y z
N ILE A 1 2.51 -20.15 7.59
CA ILE A 1 3.12 -20.44 8.91
C ILE A 1 2.03 -20.29 9.94
N VAL A 2 1.90 -21.23 10.88
CA VAL A 2 1.01 -21.10 12.05
C VAL A 2 1.86 -20.92 13.31
N ASN A 3 1.30 -20.38 14.40
CA ASN A 3 2.03 -20.10 15.65
C ASN A 3 3.24 -19.17 15.50
N HIS A 4 3.14 -18.15 14.64
CA HIS A 4 4.20 -17.17 14.36
C HIS A 4 4.37 -16.08 15.45
N GLY A 5 3.70 -16.20 16.60
CA GLY A 5 3.82 -15.27 17.74
C GLY A 5 3.20 -13.88 17.56
N MET A 6 2.60 -13.58 16.41
CA MET A 6 1.93 -12.29 16.19
C MET A 6 0.49 -12.34 16.71
N PRO A 7 0.04 -11.33 17.47
CA PRO A 7 -1.35 -11.26 17.94
C PRO A 7 -2.34 -11.27 16.76
N GLY A 8 -3.39 -12.10 16.84
CA GLY A 8 -4.42 -12.16 15.78
C GLY A 8 -5.10 -10.80 15.53
N ALA A 9 -5.42 -10.09 16.61
CA ALA A 9 -6.00 -8.74 16.55
C ALA A 9 -5.13 -7.74 15.78
N LEU A 10 -3.79 -7.87 15.83
CA LEU A 10 -2.88 -6.99 15.08
C LEU A 10 -2.99 -7.25 13.58
N VAL A 11 -3.04 -8.52 13.17
CA VAL A 11 -3.21 -8.91 11.75
C VAL A 11 -4.57 -8.47 11.23
N GLU A 12 -5.64 -8.69 12.01
CA GLU A 12 -6.99 -8.25 11.67
C GLU A 12 -7.08 -6.74 11.50
N ASN A 13 -6.45 -5.98 12.41
CA ASN A 13 -6.41 -4.53 12.33
C ASN A 13 -5.66 -4.04 11.08
N MET A 14 -4.50 -4.63 10.77
CA MET A 14 -3.74 -4.31 9.56
C MET A 14 -4.56 -4.57 8.28
N LEU A 15 -5.27 -5.69 8.22
CA LEU A 15 -6.18 -6.00 7.10
C LEU A 15 -7.36 -5.02 7.03
N ARG A 16 -7.92 -4.59 8.15
CA ARG A 16 -9.00 -3.60 8.22
C ARG A 16 -8.55 -2.25 7.65
N ILE A 17 -7.40 -1.74 8.10
CA ILE A 17 -6.81 -0.48 7.65
C ILE A 17 -6.53 -0.53 6.14
N ALA A 18 -5.90 -1.61 5.66
CA ALA A 18 -5.63 -1.78 4.23
C ALA A 18 -6.93 -1.77 3.39
N ARG A 19 -7.98 -2.46 3.85
CA ARG A 19 -9.30 -2.44 3.17
C ARG A 19 -9.91 -1.04 3.17
N ASN A 20 -9.81 -0.30 4.27
CA ASN A 20 -10.33 1.05 4.38
C ASN A 20 -9.63 2.00 3.39
N PHE A 21 -8.31 1.91 3.29
CA PHE A 21 -7.53 2.66 2.28
C PHE A 21 -8.04 2.38 0.85
N PHE A 22 -8.18 1.12 0.46
CA PHE A 22 -8.64 0.80 -0.91
C PHE A 22 -10.11 1.15 -1.18
N ARG A 23 -10.92 1.29 -0.13
CA ARG A 23 -12.31 1.76 -0.19
C ARG A 23 -12.46 3.28 -0.27
N LEU A 24 -11.39 4.05 -0.08
CA LEU A 24 -11.43 5.50 -0.27
C LEU A 24 -11.90 5.86 -1.68
N PRO A 25 -12.48 7.07 -1.86
CA PRO A 25 -12.78 7.61 -3.18
C PRO A 25 -11.54 7.56 -4.10
N ILE A 26 -11.78 7.41 -5.40
CA ILE A 26 -10.68 7.31 -6.36
C ILE A 26 -9.79 8.57 -6.33
N GLU A 27 -10.38 9.73 -6.11
CA GLU A 27 -9.71 11.02 -6.03
C GLU A 27 -8.68 11.05 -4.89
N GLU A 28 -9.00 10.46 -3.74
CA GLU A 28 -8.09 10.35 -2.61
C GLU A 28 -6.93 9.40 -2.91
N LYS A 29 -7.24 8.24 -3.49
CA LYS A 29 -6.24 7.22 -3.86
C LYS A 29 -5.29 7.73 -4.95
N MET A 30 -5.81 8.46 -5.94
CA MET A 30 -5.04 8.96 -7.08
C MET A 30 -3.97 9.98 -6.68
N LYS A 31 -4.08 10.65 -5.53
CA LYS A 31 -3.01 11.50 -4.97
C LYS A 31 -1.70 10.74 -4.76
N LEU A 32 -1.79 9.43 -4.54
CA LEU A 32 -0.65 8.55 -4.28
C LEU A 32 -0.23 7.74 -5.51
N TYR A 33 -0.94 7.85 -6.62
CA TYR A 33 -0.66 7.08 -7.82
C TYR A 33 0.68 7.48 -8.45
N SER A 34 1.45 6.48 -8.88
CA SER A 34 2.65 6.70 -9.70
C SER A 34 3.00 5.45 -10.48
N ASP A 35 3.48 5.63 -11.71
CA ASP A 35 4.09 4.60 -12.54
C ASP A 35 5.62 4.58 -12.46
N ASP A 36 6.22 5.45 -11.64
CA ASP A 36 7.66 5.49 -11.40
C ASP A 36 8.08 4.37 -10.43
N PRO A 37 8.87 3.38 -10.89
CA PRO A 37 9.30 2.28 -10.04
C PRO A 37 10.25 2.70 -8.91
N SER A 38 10.88 3.89 -9.00
CA SER A 38 11.80 4.41 -7.99
C SER A 38 11.08 5.02 -6.78
N LYS A 39 9.81 5.45 -6.93
CA LYS A 39 9.04 6.07 -5.86
C LYS A 39 8.85 5.09 -4.69
N LYS A 40 9.22 5.53 -3.49
CA LYS A 40 9.22 4.75 -2.24
C LYS A 40 7.80 4.47 -1.75
N LEU A 41 6.96 5.51 -1.75
CA LEU A 41 5.51 5.42 -1.62
C LEU A 41 4.83 5.49 -3.00
N ARG A 42 4.09 4.46 -3.39
CA ARG A 42 3.18 4.58 -4.54
C ARG A 42 2.00 3.64 -4.50
N LEU A 43 0.84 4.15 -4.89
CA LEU A 43 -0.26 3.35 -5.42
C LEU A 43 0.02 3.08 -6.90
N SER A 44 -0.17 1.84 -7.33
CA SER A 44 -0.05 1.47 -8.73
C SER A 44 -0.93 0.27 -9.06
N THR A 45 -1.01 -0.05 -10.34
CA THR A 45 -1.75 -1.20 -10.87
C THR A 45 -0.79 -2.11 -11.64
N SER A 46 -1.06 -3.41 -11.61
CA SER A 46 -0.20 -4.45 -12.17
C SER A 46 1.24 -4.44 -11.62
N PHE A 47 2.28 -4.27 -12.45
CA PHE A 47 3.68 -4.16 -12.01
C PHE A 47 4.45 -3.04 -12.73
N ASN A 48 4.55 -3.11 -14.05
CA ASN A 48 5.13 -2.05 -14.88
C ASN A 48 4.34 -1.95 -16.18
N VAL A 49 3.19 -1.28 -16.09
CA VAL A 49 2.24 -1.07 -17.20
C VAL A 49 2.87 -0.50 -18.47
N LYS A 50 4.03 0.17 -18.36
CA LYS A 50 4.78 0.73 -19.50
C LYS A 50 5.66 -0.28 -20.22
N LYS A 51 6.02 -1.41 -19.59
CA LYS A 51 6.99 -2.39 -20.11
C LYS A 51 6.44 -3.80 -20.25
N GLU A 52 5.36 -4.14 -19.55
CA GLU A 52 4.82 -5.49 -19.55
C GLU A 52 3.89 -5.76 -20.74
N THR A 53 3.88 -7.01 -21.21
CA THR A 53 3.01 -7.47 -22.31
C THR A 53 1.75 -8.18 -21.81
N VAL A 54 1.75 -8.56 -20.53
CA VAL A 54 0.63 -9.18 -19.83
C VAL A 54 0.44 -8.43 -18.51
N ASN A 55 -0.77 -7.95 -18.28
CA ASN A 55 -1.11 -7.19 -17.09
C ASN A 55 -1.58 -8.12 -15.97
N ASN A 56 -1.18 -7.83 -14.73
CA ASN A 56 -1.71 -8.47 -13.54
C ASN A 56 -3.03 -7.80 -13.12
N TRP A 57 -4.04 -8.60 -12.80
CA TRP A 57 -5.30 -8.11 -12.24
C TRP A 57 -5.14 -7.76 -10.76
N ARG A 58 -4.53 -6.61 -10.47
CA ARG A 58 -4.24 -6.17 -9.11
C ARG A 58 -3.94 -4.68 -9.04
N ASP A 59 -4.49 -4.04 -8.02
CA ASP A 59 -3.98 -2.77 -7.50
C ASP A 59 -3.14 -3.02 -6.24
N TYR A 60 -2.12 -2.19 -6.02
CA TYR A 60 -1.28 -2.30 -4.83
C TYR A 60 -0.77 -0.94 -4.35
N LEU A 61 -0.62 -0.83 -3.04
CA LEU A 61 0.10 0.25 -2.39
C LEU A 61 1.45 -0.31 -1.93
N ARG A 62 2.54 0.34 -2.35
CA ARG A 62 3.89 0.03 -1.88
C ARG A 62 4.31 1.09 -0.87
N LEU A 63 4.80 0.59 0.26
CA LEU A 63 5.36 1.38 1.36
C LEU A 63 6.77 0.84 1.62
N HIS A 64 7.75 1.73 1.73
CA HIS A 64 9.00 1.39 2.39
C HIS A 64 8.81 1.58 3.90
N CYS A 65 9.39 0.69 4.70
CA CYS A 65 9.16 0.66 6.14
C CYS A 65 10.45 0.50 6.97
N HIS A 66 11.62 0.44 6.32
CA HIS A 66 12.88 0.24 7.03
C HIS A 66 14.04 1.03 6.40
N PRO A 67 14.74 1.89 7.16
CA PRO A 67 14.44 2.28 8.54
C PRO A 67 13.16 3.15 8.63
N LEU A 68 12.34 2.95 9.67
CA LEU A 68 10.96 3.48 9.71
C LEU A 68 10.92 5.02 9.66
N GLU A 69 11.85 5.65 10.34
CA GLU A 69 11.96 7.11 10.50
C GLU A 69 12.14 7.81 9.14
N GLU A 70 12.79 7.14 8.20
CA GLU A 70 13.02 7.65 6.85
C GLU A 70 11.77 7.60 5.94
N PHE A 71 10.73 6.84 6.28
CA PHE A 71 9.60 6.62 5.38
C PHE A 71 8.23 6.93 5.96
N ILE A 72 8.08 6.89 7.29
CA ILE A 72 6.77 7.05 7.94
C ILE A 72 6.10 8.39 7.59
N HIS A 73 6.89 9.44 7.34
CA HIS A 73 6.38 10.75 6.95
C HIS A 73 5.82 10.79 5.51
N GLU A 74 6.20 9.82 4.67
CA GLU A 74 5.63 9.66 3.33
C GLU A 74 4.37 8.78 3.35
N TRP A 75 4.04 8.08 4.44
CA TRP A 75 2.91 7.16 4.44
C TRP A 75 1.56 7.90 4.32
N PRO A 76 0.51 7.24 3.80
CA PRO A 76 -0.83 7.80 3.77
C PRO A 76 -1.28 8.24 5.16
N THR A 77 -1.88 9.43 5.23
CA THR A 77 -2.55 9.95 6.45
C THR A 77 -4.07 9.83 6.37
N ASN A 78 -4.58 9.26 5.27
CA ASN A 78 -5.98 8.98 5.03
C ASN A 78 -6.09 7.51 4.58
N PRO A 79 -6.85 6.64 5.28
CA PRO A 79 -7.67 6.94 6.46
C PRO A 79 -6.84 7.33 7.71
N PRO A 80 -7.40 8.03 8.72
CA PRO A 80 -6.66 8.47 9.90
C PRO A 80 -6.08 7.34 10.77
N ASP A 81 -6.54 6.10 10.56
CA ASP A 81 -6.05 4.91 11.24
C ASP A 81 -4.94 4.17 10.47
N PHE A 82 -4.44 4.76 9.37
CA PHE A 82 -3.27 4.30 8.63
C PHE A 82 -1.97 4.64 9.37
#